data_AF-A0A375AF60-F1
#
_entry.id   AF-A0A375AF60-F1
#
_cell.length_a   1.000
_cell.length_b   1.000
_cell.length_c   1.000
_cell.angle_alpha   90.00
_cell.angle_beta   90.00
_cell.angle_gamma   90.00
#
_symmetry.space_group_name_H-M   'P 1'
#
loop_
_entity.id
_entity.type
_entity.pdbx_description
1 polymer ?
#
loop_
_entity_poly.entity_id
_entity_poly.type
_entity_poly.pdbx_seq_one_letter_code
_entity_poly.pdbx_strand_id
1 'polypeptide(L)'
;MPILPGYEPRQGTIPAKTFYETSLEYQLRKLIYFRDQFVTMLNRPRNTHYVEDDCRYYHDIIINNSATLAEYYLPYVIYSIIGTILPKPLAPRFDGFRKNIDKNGYDEAKLDVFKRYEIGVLSKSSEGYKEEYLQRCHNTFDSSMKFLIDGSYDIIFLLNNYIKHNSMNFDYAPLLRTSSGEVKNYLFLRFTADQQFMLGESILKKLISYNYDNIIANDRGKLILDGAEFTKIGMLGHIALLENNNILYTKGNSSAGVTSESLLNLINKLMISILENIILNVKDYEITKFGEYNKLLAAIKKNE
;
A
#
# COMPACT_ATOMS: atom_id res chain seq x y z
N MET A 1 -2.87 -19.67 -19.98
CA MET A 1 -2.95 -18.88 -21.23
C MET A 1 -3.07 -17.40 -20.86
N PRO A 2 -2.40 -16.48 -21.56
CA PRO A 2 -2.57 -15.03 -21.30
C PRO A 2 -4.05 -14.66 -21.48
N ILE A 3 -4.54 -13.76 -20.62
CA ILE A 3 -5.93 -13.28 -20.70
C ILE A 3 -6.11 -12.40 -21.90
N LEU A 4 -5.10 -11.61 -22.26
CA LEU A 4 -5.07 -10.96 -23.55
C LEU A 4 -5.12 -12.06 -24.61
N PRO A 5 -6.25 -12.23 -25.34
CA PRO A 5 -6.14 -12.88 -26.61
C PRO A 5 -5.25 -11.98 -27.48
N GLY A 6 -4.76 -12.47 -28.61
CA GLY A 6 -4.28 -11.59 -29.68
C GLY A 6 -5.41 -10.74 -30.28
N TYR A 7 -6.24 -10.13 -29.45
CA TYR A 7 -7.34 -9.26 -29.81
C TYR A 7 -6.74 -7.94 -30.27
N GLU A 8 -7.13 -7.54 -31.48
CA GLU A 8 -6.87 -6.22 -32.04
C GLU A 8 -7.01 -5.18 -30.94
N PRO A 9 -5.91 -4.57 -30.46
CA PRO A 9 -6.07 -3.46 -29.57
C PRO A 9 -6.86 -2.43 -30.37
N ARG A 10 -8.11 -2.14 -29.97
CA ARG A 10 -8.83 -1.04 -30.60
C ARG A 10 -7.93 0.17 -30.43
N GLN A 11 -7.52 0.78 -31.55
CA GLN A 11 -6.54 1.87 -31.58
C GLN A 11 -6.83 2.96 -30.53
N GLY A 12 -8.10 3.12 -30.12
CA GLY A 12 -8.55 4.04 -29.10
C GLY A 12 -7.99 3.82 -27.68
N THR A 13 -7.71 2.60 -27.21
CA THR A 13 -7.26 2.35 -25.81
C THR A 13 -5.77 2.10 -25.67
N ILE A 14 -5.04 1.91 -26.79
CA ILE A 14 -3.57 1.77 -26.80
C ILE A 14 -2.87 2.93 -26.09
N PRO A 15 -3.24 4.22 -26.32
CA PRO A 15 -2.59 5.32 -25.63
C PRO A 15 -2.74 5.24 -24.11
N ALA A 16 -3.91 4.80 -23.61
CA ALA A 16 -4.14 4.64 -22.18
C ALA A 16 -3.30 3.50 -21.60
N LYS A 17 -3.22 2.36 -22.28
CA LYS A 17 -2.33 1.24 -21.91
C LYS A 17 -0.88 1.72 -21.74
N THR A 18 -0.31 2.33 -22.78
CA THR A 18 1.08 2.82 -22.76
C THR A 18 1.30 3.88 -21.68
N PHE A 19 0.32 4.78 -21.50
CA PHE A 19 0.38 5.81 -20.46
C PHE A 19 0.42 5.22 -19.05
N TYR A 20 -0.46 4.25 -18.75
CA TYR A 20 -0.52 3.63 -17.42
C TYR A 20 0.69 2.72 -17.17
N GLU A 21 1.21 2.04 -18.19
CA GLU A 21 2.47 1.28 -18.08
C GLU A 21 3.65 2.18 -17.70
N THR A 22 3.80 3.29 -18.43
CA THR A 22 4.89 4.26 -18.19
C THR A 22 4.71 4.95 -16.84
N SER A 23 3.47 5.32 -16.50
CA SER A 23 3.18 5.96 -15.21
C SER A 23 3.46 5.03 -14.04
N LEU A 24 3.05 3.76 -14.12
CA LEU A 24 3.28 2.80 -13.04
C LEU A 24 4.78 2.53 -12.86
N GLU A 25 5.54 2.36 -13.95
CA GLU A 25 7.00 2.24 -13.90
C GLU A 25 7.63 3.46 -13.23
N TYR A 26 7.22 4.66 -13.63
CA TYR A 26 7.69 5.90 -13.03
C TYR A 26 7.37 5.98 -11.53
N GLN A 27 6.15 5.65 -11.10
CA GLN A 27 5.79 5.65 -9.68
C GLN A 27 6.60 4.64 -8.87
N LEU A 28 6.84 3.44 -9.41
CA LEU A 28 7.69 2.43 -8.76
C LEU A 28 9.13 2.94 -8.60
N ARG A 29 9.75 3.46 -9.66
CA ARG A 29 11.11 4.03 -9.60
C ARG A 29 11.20 5.18 -8.60
N LYS A 30 10.21 6.08 -8.64
CA LYS A 30 10.11 7.22 -7.74
C LYS A 30 10.04 6.76 -6.28
N LEU A 31 9.19 5.78 -6.00
CA LEU A 31 9.02 5.23 -4.65
C LEU A 31 10.28 4.53 -4.15
N ILE A 32 10.94 3.72 -4.99
CA ILE A 32 12.23 3.06 -4.66
C ILE A 32 13.29 4.11 -4.31
N TYR A 33 13.45 5.15 -5.15
CA TYR A 33 14.41 6.22 -4.91
C TYR A 33 14.19 6.89 -3.56
N PHE A 34 12.96 7.33 -3.27
CA PHE A 34 12.66 8.02 -2.01
C PHE A 34 12.75 7.09 -0.80
N ARG A 35 12.43 5.81 -0.96
CA ARG A 35 12.66 4.78 0.06
C ARG A 35 14.15 4.68 0.41
N ASP A 36 15.01 4.58 -0.60
CA ASP A 36 16.46 4.47 -0.41
C ASP A 36 17.02 5.72 0.28
N GLN A 37 16.55 6.91 -0.11
CA GLN A 37 16.93 8.17 0.55
C GLN A 37 16.48 8.19 2.03
N PHE A 38 15.23 7.81 2.30
CA PHE A 38 14.71 7.74 3.67
C PHE A 38 15.52 6.77 4.55
N VAL A 39 15.76 5.55 4.08
CA VAL A 39 16.55 4.54 4.80
C VAL A 39 17.97 5.03 5.05
N THR A 40 18.60 5.64 4.04
CA THR A 40 19.95 6.20 4.16
C THR A 40 19.98 7.27 5.26
N MET A 41 19.02 8.21 5.26
CA MET A 41 18.95 9.27 6.27
C MET A 41 18.64 8.75 7.66
N LEU A 42 17.69 7.83 7.78
CA LEU A 42 17.29 7.23 9.05
C LEU A 42 18.47 6.57 9.76
N ASN A 43 19.35 5.92 9.00
CA ASN A 43 20.51 5.20 9.47
C ASN A 43 21.79 6.04 9.61
N ARG A 44 21.75 7.34 9.29
CA ARG A 44 22.92 8.22 9.51
C ARG A 44 23.27 8.25 11.00
N PRO A 45 24.58 8.16 11.34
CA PRO A 45 25.02 8.35 12.72
C PRO A 45 24.55 9.70 13.25
N ARG A 46 23.92 9.69 14.43
CA ARG A 46 23.50 10.90 15.12
C ARG A 46 23.69 10.76 16.63
N ASN A 47 23.90 11.89 17.29
CA ASN A 47 24.07 11.97 18.75
C ASN A 47 22.79 12.44 19.46
N THR A 48 21.68 12.57 18.73
CA THR A 48 20.39 13.05 19.22
C THR A 48 19.30 12.00 19.02
N HIS A 49 18.19 12.15 19.73
CA HIS A 49 16.98 11.35 19.52
C HIS A 49 16.08 11.91 18.40
N TYR A 50 16.61 12.77 17.53
CA TYR A 50 15.83 13.47 16.52
C TYR A 50 16.43 13.28 15.13
N VAL A 51 15.58 13.08 14.13
CA VAL A 51 16.00 13.05 12.72
C VAL A 51 16.04 14.46 12.12
N GLU A 52 16.79 14.61 11.04
CA GLU A 52 16.84 15.83 10.22
C GLU A 52 15.51 16.05 9.48
N ASP A 53 15.15 17.31 9.19
CA ASP A 53 13.89 17.67 8.51
C ASP A 53 13.72 16.98 7.14
N ASP A 54 14.80 16.79 6.40
CA ASP A 54 14.78 16.07 5.12
C ASP A 54 14.31 14.61 5.29
N CYS A 55 14.60 13.97 6.43
CA CYS A 55 14.14 12.62 6.73
C CYS A 55 12.61 12.57 6.82
N ARG A 56 12.00 13.59 7.44
CA ARG A 56 10.55 13.76 7.48
C ARG A 56 9.97 13.95 6.09
N TYR A 57 10.57 14.81 5.28
CA TYR A 57 10.12 15.02 3.89
C TYR A 57 10.10 13.72 3.09
N TYR A 58 11.15 12.91 3.19
CA TYR A 58 11.18 11.62 2.50
C TYR A 58 10.12 10.65 3.02
N HIS A 59 9.86 10.63 4.32
CA HIS A 59 8.81 9.80 4.91
C HIS A 59 7.39 10.17 4.41
N ASP A 60 7.09 11.47 4.36
CA ASP A 60 5.81 11.96 3.82
C ASP A 60 5.67 11.55 2.35
N ILE A 61 6.75 11.67 1.58
CA ILE A 61 6.77 11.33 0.16
C ILE A 61 6.57 9.84 -0.09
N ILE A 62 7.19 8.94 0.68
CA ILE A 62 7.00 7.49 0.47
C ILE A 62 5.56 7.07 0.77
N ILE A 63 4.89 7.66 1.77
CA ILE A 63 3.48 7.40 2.07
C ILE A 63 2.59 7.94 0.94
N ASN A 64 2.83 9.17 0.49
CA ASN A 64 2.05 9.78 -0.59
C ASN A 64 2.22 9.03 -1.92
N ASN A 65 3.45 8.65 -2.26
CA ASN A 65 3.76 7.93 -3.50
C ASN A 65 3.25 6.48 -3.45
N SER A 66 3.25 5.81 -2.30
CA SER A 66 2.66 4.46 -2.19
C SER A 66 1.14 4.48 -2.34
N ALA A 67 0.44 5.45 -1.77
CA ALA A 67 -0.99 5.65 -2.05
C ALA A 67 -1.25 5.99 -3.53
N THR A 68 -0.39 6.82 -4.13
CA THR A 68 -0.46 7.15 -5.56
C THR A 68 -0.22 5.92 -6.44
N LEU A 69 0.68 5.01 -6.04
CA LEU A 69 0.94 3.78 -6.78
C LEU A 69 -0.32 2.92 -6.93
N ALA A 70 -1.15 2.81 -5.88
CA ALA A 70 -2.44 2.10 -5.95
C ALA A 70 -3.43 2.75 -6.94
N GLU A 71 -3.46 4.09 -7.02
CA GLU A 71 -4.28 4.83 -8.00
C GLU A 71 -3.90 4.55 -9.45
N TYR A 72 -2.61 4.33 -9.74
CA TYR A 72 -2.16 3.94 -11.08
C TYR A 72 -2.29 2.46 -11.36
N TYR A 73 -2.32 1.62 -10.32
CA TYR A 73 -2.38 0.17 -10.48
C TYR A 73 -3.75 -0.35 -10.92
N LEU A 74 -4.87 0.18 -10.40
CA LEU A 74 -6.21 -0.22 -10.87
C LEU A 74 -6.40 0.01 -12.39
N PRO A 75 -6.10 1.21 -12.94
CA PRO A 75 -6.11 1.40 -14.39
C PRO A 75 -5.16 0.47 -15.15
N TYR A 76 -3.99 0.18 -14.60
CA TYR A 76 -3.07 -0.78 -15.20
C TYR A 76 -3.68 -2.18 -15.29
N VAL A 77 -4.34 -2.66 -14.24
CA VAL A 77 -5.04 -3.96 -14.26
C VAL A 77 -6.11 -3.98 -15.35
N ILE A 78 -6.89 -2.92 -15.49
CA ILE A 78 -7.95 -2.81 -16.49
C ILE A 78 -7.37 -2.77 -17.92
N TYR A 79 -6.38 -1.93 -18.19
CA TYR A 79 -5.92 -1.67 -19.56
C TYR A 79 -4.76 -2.56 -20.03
N SER A 80 -3.90 -3.01 -19.13
CA SER A 80 -2.65 -3.72 -19.46
C SER A 80 -2.70 -5.20 -19.09
N ILE A 81 -3.38 -5.59 -18.01
CA ILE A 81 -3.43 -7.00 -17.59
C ILE A 81 -4.64 -7.72 -18.21
N ILE A 82 -5.84 -7.14 -18.07
CA ILE A 82 -7.08 -7.79 -18.52
C ILE A 82 -7.47 -7.32 -19.92
N GLY A 83 -7.48 -6.00 -20.14
CA GLY A 83 -7.96 -5.39 -21.37
C GLY A 83 -9.45 -5.04 -21.34
N THR A 84 -9.86 -4.24 -22.32
CA THR A 84 -11.23 -3.71 -22.46
C THR A 84 -11.54 -3.48 -23.94
N ILE A 85 -12.83 -3.55 -24.31
CA ILE A 85 -13.31 -3.27 -25.66
C ILE A 85 -13.83 -1.83 -25.85
N LEU A 86 -13.67 -0.98 -24.84
CA LEU A 86 -14.11 0.42 -24.87
C LEU A 86 -13.60 1.14 -26.13
N PRO A 87 -14.44 1.95 -26.81
CA PRO A 87 -14.02 2.71 -27.98
C PRO A 87 -13.09 3.88 -27.62
N LYS A 88 -13.22 4.41 -26.40
CA LYS A 88 -12.40 5.50 -25.86
C LYS A 88 -12.05 5.19 -24.40
N PRO A 89 -10.84 5.55 -23.94
CA PRO A 89 -10.43 5.27 -22.58
C PRO A 89 -11.20 6.15 -21.59
N LEU A 90 -11.56 5.55 -20.47
CA LEU A 90 -12.04 6.21 -19.26
C LEU A 90 -10.89 6.33 -18.26
N ALA A 91 -11.04 7.16 -17.23
CA ALA A 91 -10.06 7.30 -16.15
C ALA A 91 -10.57 6.59 -14.88
N PRO A 92 -10.15 5.34 -14.59
CA PRO A 92 -10.45 4.68 -13.33
C PRO A 92 -9.81 5.42 -12.16
N ARG A 93 -10.50 5.39 -11.02
CA ARG A 93 -10.07 6.01 -9.76
C ARG A 93 -10.15 4.96 -8.67
N PHE A 94 -9.02 4.67 -8.04
CA PHE A 94 -8.95 3.64 -7.02
C PHE A 94 -9.73 4.05 -5.76
N ASP A 95 -9.61 5.31 -5.32
CA ASP A 95 -10.45 5.87 -4.24
C ASP A 95 -11.95 5.73 -4.51
N GLY A 96 -12.38 5.92 -5.77
CA GLY A 96 -13.77 5.71 -6.17
C GLY A 96 -14.21 4.25 -6.06
N PHE A 97 -13.34 3.32 -6.48
CA PHE A 97 -13.57 1.89 -6.35
C PHE A 97 -13.66 1.46 -4.87
N ARG A 98 -12.73 1.90 -4.04
CA ARG A 98 -12.72 1.64 -2.59
C ARG A 98 -13.98 2.16 -1.91
N LYS A 99 -14.41 3.38 -2.19
CA LYS A 99 -15.66 3.94 -1.62
C LYS A 99 -16.89 3.13 -2.00
N ASN A 100 -16.91 2.49 -3.16
CA ASN A 100 -18.00 1.61 -3.54
C ASN A 100 -17.94 0.27 -2.79
N ILE A 101 -16.74 -0.27 -2.52
CA ILE A 101 -16.57 -1.45 -1.66
C ILE A 101 -17.13 -1.17 -0.27
N ASP A 102 -16.80 -0.02 0.32
CA ASP A 102 -17.26 0.36 1.66
C ASP A 102 -18.79 0.49 1.75
N LYS A 103 -19.48 0.78 0.63
CA LYS A 103 -20.94 0.95 0.57
C LYS A 103 -21.70 -0.32 0.23
N ASN A 104 -21.20 -1.06 -0.77
CA ASN A 104 -21.94 -2.11 -1.47
C ASN A 104 -21.26 -3.47 -1.38
N GLY A 105 -20.05 -3.54 -0.81
CA GLY A 105 -19.21 -4.74 -0.81
C GLY A 105 -18.38 -4.92 -2.07
N TYR A 106 -17.42 -5.84 -1.99
CA TYR A 106 -16.43 -6.06 -3.05
C TYR A 106 -17.04 -6.55 -4.36
N ASP A 107 -17.92 -7.56 -4.29
CA ASP A 107 -18.43 -8.21 -5.49
C ASP A 107 -19.29 -7.27 -6.34
N GLU A 108 -20.14 -6.45 -5.71
CA GLU A 108 -20.91 -5.42 -6.42
C GLU A 108 -20.00 -4.35 -7.03
N ALA A 109 -19.03 -3.84 -6.26
CA ALA A 109 -18.07 -2.85 -6.77
C ALA A 109 -17.26 -3.39 -7.96
N LYS A 110 -16.88 -4.68 -7.92
CA LYS A 110 -16.20 -5.38 -9.03
C LYS A 110 -17.10 -5.48 -10.26
N LEU A 111 -18.36 -5.86 -10.09
CA LEU A 111 -19.33 -5.93 -11.19
C LEU A 111 -19.55 -4.57 -11.85
N ASP A 112 -19.61 -3.49 -11.07
CA ASP A 112 -19.69 -2.13 -11.58
C ASP A 112 -18.47 -1.75 -12.43
N VAL A 113 -17.27 -2.13 -12.00
CA VAL A 113 -16.04 -1.96 -12.80
C VAL A 113 -16.16 -2.75 -14.11
N PHE A 114 -16.52 -4.03 -14.04
CA PHE A 114 -16.60 -4.87 -15.25
C PHE A 114 -17.59 -4.31 -16.27
N LYS A 115 -18.76 -3.86 -15.80
CA LYS A 115 -19.79 -3.23 -16.64
C LYS A 115 -19.32 -1.89 -17.21
N ARG A 116 -18.76 -1.01 -16.37
CA ARG A 116 -18.35 0.34 -16.78
C ARG A 116 -17.21 0.33 -17.79
N TYR A 117 -16.30 -0.63 -17.66
CA TYR A 117 -15.11 -0.74 -18.51
C TYR A 117 -15.24 -1.86 -19.56
N GLU A 118 -16.43 -2.44 -19.77
CA GLU A 118 -16.68 -3.50 -20.75
C GLU A 118 -15.63 -4.64 -20.68
N ILE A 119 -15.30 -5.08 -19.46
CA ILE A 119 -14.32 -6.14 -19.18
C ILE A 119 -14.98 -7.51 -19.37
N GLY A 120 -14.26 -8.46 -19.97
CA GLY A 120 -14.79 -9.82 -20.18
C GLY A 120 -15.78 -9.93 -21.34
N VAL A 121 -15.99 -8.86 -22.12
CA VAL A 121 -16.94 -8.84 -23.23
C VAL A 121 -16.24 -9.21 -24.55
N LEU A 122 -16.68 -10.27 -25.21
CA LEU A 122 -16.20 -10.68 -26.53
C LEU A 122 -17.29 -10.47 -27.59
N SER A 123 -16.99 -9.64 -28.60
CA SER A 123 -17.94 -9.31 -29.67
C SER A 123 -18.16 -10.45 -30.68
N LYS A 124 -17.15 -11.32 -30.86
CA LYS A 124 -17.17 -12.43 -31.83
C LYS A 124 -16.55 -13.68 -31.21
N SER A 125 -17.37 -14.54 -30.61
CA SER A 125 -16.98 -15.83 -30.01
C SER A 125 -18.21 -16.71 -29.75
N SER A 126 -18.01 -18.02 -29.58
CA SER A 126 -19.07 -18.94 -29.12
C SER A 126 -19.45 -18.67 -27.66
N GLU A 127 -20.69 -18.97 -27.28
CA GLU A 127 -21.21 -18.62 -25.95
C GLU A 127 -20.43 -19.29 -24.81
N GLY A 128 -20.09 -20.58 -24.95
CA GLY A 128 -19.27 -21.29 -23.94
C GLY A 128 -17.88 -20.68 -23.75
N TYR A 129 -17.27 -20.14 -24.80
CA TYR A 129 -15.97 -19.46 -24.68
C TYR A 129 -16.10 -18.07 -24.05
N LYS A 130 -17.22 -17.37 -24.26
CA LYS A 130 -17.47 -16.08 -23.60
C LYS A 130 -17.56 -16.24 -22.08
N GLU A 131 -18.25 -17.26 -21.61
CA GLU A 131 -18.39 -17.55 -20.18
C GLU A 131 -17.04 -17.92 -19.55
N GLU A 132 -16.28 -18.80 -20.20
CA GLU A 132 -14.93 -19.16 -19.77
C GLU A 132 -14.01 -17.93 -19.70
N TYR A 133 -14.06 -17.07 -20.72
CA TYR A 133 -13.26 -15.84 -20.79
C TYR A 133 -13.63 -14.86 -19.68
N LEU A 134 -14.93 -14.61 -19.47
CA LEU A 134 -15.41 -13.74 -18.38
C LEU A 134 -14.95 -14.26 -17.02
N GLN A 135 -15.05 -15.57 -16.78
CA GLN A 135 -14.58 -16.17 -15.53
C GLN A 135 -13.07 -15.98 -15.34
N ARG A 136 -12.27 -16.12 -16.40
CA ARG A 136 -10.83 -15.84 -16.36
C ARG A 136 -10.55 -14.37 -16.02
N CYS A 137 -11.29 -13.43 -16.61
CA CYS A 137 -11.18 -12.00 -16.28
C CYS A 137 -11.50 -11.74 -14.80
N HIS A 138 -12.56 -12.34 -14.25
CA HIS A 138 -12.88 -12.26 -12.81
C HIS A 138 -11.74 -12.79 -11.95
N ASN A 139 -11.25 -14.00 -12.24
CA ASN A 139 -10.19 -14.62 -11.46
C ASN A 139 -8.89 -13.79 -11.45
N THR A 140 -8.54 -13.17 -12.58
CA THR A 140 -7.36 -12.30 -12.64
C THR A 140 -7.59 -10.94 -12.02
N PHE A 141 -8.78 -10.35 -12.14
CA PHE A 141 -9.08 -9.14 -11.39
C PHE A 141 -8.96 -9.38 -9.89
N ASP A 142 -9.49 -10.50 -9.40
CA ASP A 142 -9.39 -10.89 -7.99
C ASP A 142 -7.93 -11.12 -7.58
N SER A 143 -7.14 -11.87 -8.37
CA SER A 143 -5.72 -12.11 -8.04
C SER A 143 -4.85 -10.84 -8.12
N SER A 144 -5.24 -9.86 -8.94
CA SER A 144 -4.55 -8.57 -9.05
C SER A 144 -5.00 -7.55 -8.01
N MET A 145 -6.26 -7.50 -7.61
CA MET A 145 -6.77 -6.41 -6.77
C MET A 145 -7.02 -6.79 -5.32
N LYS A 146 -7.25 -8.07 -5.00
CA LYS A 146 -7.75 -8.48 -3.68
C LYS A 146 -6.80 -8.12 -2.53
N PHE A 147 -5.49 -8.21 -2.75
CA PHE A 147 -4.50 -7.85 -1.73
C PHE A 147 -4.52 -6.35 -1.39
N LEU A 148 -4.95 -5.47 -2.31
CA LEU A 148 -5.05 -4.03 -2.08
C LEU A 148 -6.29 -3.61 -1.28
N ILE A 149 -7.28 -4.49 -1.18
CA ILE A 149 -8.61 -4.20 -0.63
C ILE A 149 -8.93 -5.02 0.62
N ASP A 150 -8.03 -5.93 1.03
CA ASP A 150 -8.21 -6.77 2.22
C ASP A 150 -7.96 -6.01 3.55
N GLY A 151 -7.67 -4.72 3.46
CA GLY A 151 -7.39 -3.84 4.59
C GLY A 151 -5.90 -3.76 4.98
N SER A 152 -5.03 -4.60 4.42
CA SER A 152 -3.60 -4.65 4.78
C SER A 152 -2.88 -3.31 4.58
N TYR A 153 -3.33 -2.49 3.62
CA TYR A 153 -2.74 -1.20 3.28
C TYR A 153 -3.56 0.01 3.75
N ASP A 154 -4.63 -0.19 4.53
CA ASP A 154 -5.52 0.90 4.97
C ASP A 154 -4.78 1.99 5.74
N ILE A 155 -3.78 1.60 6.52
CA ILE A 155 -2.93 2.54 7.25
C ILE A 155 -2.20 3.50 6.31
N ILE A 156 -1.75 3.06 5.13
CA ILE A 156 -1.08 3.94 4.14
C ILE A 156 -2.06 4.99 3.63
N PHE A 157 -3.26 4.58 3.27
CA PHE A 157 -4.28 5.49 2.74
C PHE A 157 -4.75 6.50 3.79
N LEU A 158 -4.91 6.04 5.04
CA LEU A 158 -5.22 6.89 6.18
C LEU A 158 -4.14 7.96 6.38
N LEU A 159 -2.88 7.55 6.44
CA LEU A 159 -1.75 8.46 6.64
C LEU A 159 -1.58 9.44 5.49
N ASN A 160 -1.73 9.00 4.24
CA ASN A 160 -1.72 9.87 3.06
C ASN A 160 -2.84 10.94 3.14
N ASN A 161 -4.04 10.58 3.61
CA ASN A 161 -5.09 11.56 3.83
C ASN A 161 -4.72 12.57 4.92
N TYR A 162 -4.12 12.09 6.02
CA TYR A 162 -3.66 12.95 7.11
C TYR A 162 -2.59 13.97 6.66
N ILE A 163 -1.56 13.50 5.95
CA ILE A 163 -0.39 14.29 5.50
C ILE A 163 -0.80 15.39 4.52
N LYS A 164 -1.80 15.15 3.67
CA LYS A 164 -2.30 16.16 2.72
C LYS A 164 -2.84 17.42 3.38
N HIS A 165 -3.31 17.29 4.62
CA HIS A 165 -3.95 18.39 5.34
C HIS A 165 -3.11 18.87 6.54
N ASN A 166 -2.04 18.15 6.91
CA ASN A 166 -1.31 18.41 8.14
C ASN A 166 0.16 18.12 8.01
N SER A 167 0.92 18.89 8.77
CA SER A 167 2.30 18.60 9.09
C SER A 167 2.36 17.45 10.12
N MET A 168 3.07 16.35 9.83
CA MET A 168 3.25 15.27 10.81
C MET A 168 4.30 15.64 11.88
N ASN A 169 3.98 15.37 13.16
CA ASN A 169 4.95 15.42 14.25
C ASN A 169 5.79 14.13 14.20
N PHE A 170 6.96 14.20 13.59
CA PHE A 170 7.73 13.04 13.13
C PHE A 170 9.26 13.22 13.21
N ASP A 171 9.73 13.93 14.21
CA ASP A 171 11.15 14.18 14.43
C ASP A 171 11.77 13.21 15.43
N TYR A 172 10.99 12.73 16.41
CA TYR A 172 11.50 11.86 17.47
C TYR A 172 11.76 10.41 17.00
N ALA A 173 13.03 10.03 16.98
CA ALA A 173 13.56 8.72 16.65
C ALA A 173 14.57 8.25 17.71
N PRO A 174 14.09 7.73 18.86
CA PRO A 174 14.94 7.23 19.94
C PRO A 174 15.99 6.25 19.43
N LEU A 175 17.21 6.42 19.97
CA LEU A 175 18.36 5.59 19.70
C LEU A 175 18.45 4.54 20.81
N LEU A 176 18.37 3.27 20.46
CA LEU A 176 18.65 2.18 21.37
C LEU A 176 20.01 1.58 21.04
N ARG A 177 20.93 1.63 22.01
CA ARG A 177 22.16 0.85 21.95
C ARG A 177 21.84 -0.55 22.47
N THR A 178 21.94 -1.55 21.62
CA THR A 178 21.82 -2.95 22.02
C THR A 178 23.04 -3.36 22.85
N SER A 179 22.94 -4.50 23.53
CA SER A 179 24.06 -5.11 24.26
C SER A 179 25.25 -5.48 23.36
N SER A 180 25.03 -5.65 22.04
CA SER A 180 26.09 -5.87 21.04
C SER A 180 26.75 -4.58 20.54
N GLY A 181 26.30 -3.41 21.03
CA GLY A 181 26.78 -2.10 20.58
C GLY A 181 26.13 -1.59 19.29
N GLU A 182 25.18 -2.35 18.72
CA GLU A 182 24.40 -1.93 17.56
C GLU A 182 23.45 -0.78 17.97
N VAL A 183 23.37 0.26 17.15
CA VAL A 183 22.45 1.38 17.37
C VAL A 183 21.21 1.15 16.52
N LYS A 184 20.06 0.90 17.16
CA LYS A 184 18.76 0.80 16.49
C LYS A 184 17.99 2.11 16.57
N ASN A 185 17.43 2.50 15.43
CA ASN A 185 16.62 3.69 15.26
C ASN A 185 15.13 3.34 15.36
N TYR A 186 14.45 3.78 16.41
CA TYR A 186 13.02 3.55 16.57
C TYR A 186 12.25 4.82 16.22
N LEU A 187 12.16 5.11 14.91
CA LEU A 187 11.35 6.22 14.41
C LEU A 187 9.89 5.79 14.27
N PHE A 188 8.97 6.61 14.74
CA PHE A 188 7.53 6.36 14.65
C PHE A 188 6.76 7.65 14.44
N LEU A 189 5.65 7.54 13.71
CA LEU A 189 4.67 8.61 13.60
C LEU A 189 3.91 8.72 14.90
N ARG A 190 3.82 9.92 15.46
CA ARG A 190 3.13 10.17 16.72
C ARG A 190 1.85 10.97 16.49
N PHE A 191 0.76 10.45 17.05
CA PHE A 191 -0.55 11.07 17.03
C PHE A 191 -1.08 11.31 18.45
N THR A 192 -1.70 12.46 18.67
CA THR A 192 -2.30 12.88 19.95
C THR A 192 -3.82 13.08 19.82
N ALA A 193 -4.50 13.31 20.95
CA ALA A 193 -5.97 13.41 21.01
C ALA A 193 -6.55 14.50 20.09
N ASP A 194 -5.85 15.63 19.96
CA ASP A 194 -6.17 16.75 19.06
C ASP A 194 -6.19 16.36 17.57
N GLN A 195 -5.51 15.28 17.20
CA GLN A 195 -5.38 14.83 15.82
C GLN A 195 -6.37 13.70 15.46
N GLN A 196 -7.09 13.17 16.44
CA GLN A 196 -8.00 12.01 16.28
C GLN A 196 -9.08 12.21 15.22
N PHE A 197 -9.57 13.43 15.04
CA PHE A 197 -10.69 13.73 14.14
C PHE A 197 -10.38 13.39 12.67
N MET A 198 -9.10 13.34 12.27
CA MET A 198 -8.67 13.00 10.90
C MET A 198 -8.29 11.53 10.72
N LEU A 199 -8.25 10.77 11.81
CA LEU A 199 -7.82 9.38 11.80
C LEU A 199 -8.97 8.39 11.51
N GLY A 200 -10.19 8.86 11.20
CA GLY A 200 -11.36 8.01 10.93
C GLY A 200 -11.58 6.95 12.03
N GLU A 201 -12.27 5.85 11.74
CA GLU A 201 -12.41 4.73 12.69
C GLU A 201 -11.22 3.75 12.64
N SER A 202 -9.99 4.29 12.70
CA SER A 202 -8.76 3.51 12.59
C SER A 202 -8.25 2.94 13.91
N ILE A 203 -7.36 1.95 13.81
CA ILE A 203 -6.57 1.43 14.93
C ILE A 203 -5.85 2.56 15.68
N LEU A 204 -5.27 3.54 14.98
CA LEU A 204 -4.57 4.66 15.62
C LEU A 204 -5.50 5.49 16.49
N LYS A 205 -6.70 5.85 16.00
CA LYS A 205 -7.68 6.62 16.80
C LYS A 205 -8.05 5.86 18.07
N LYS A 206 -8.34 4.57 17.93
CA LYS A 206 -8.72 3.70 19.05
C LYS A 206 -7.59 3.56 20.07
N LEU A 207 -6.36 3.36 19.60
CA LEU A 207 -5.18 3.32 20.46
C LEU A 207 -5.00 4.63 21.23
N ILE A 208 -5.16 5.80 20.60
CA ILE A 208 -5.03 7.09 21.30
C ILE A 208 -6.04 7.19 22.46
N SER A 209 -7.28 6.74 22.25
CA SER A 209 -8.34 6.76 23.29
C SER A 209 -8.17 5.69 24.37
N TYR A 210 -7.32 4.67 24.15
CA TYR A 210 -7.18 3.55 25.07
C TYR A 210 -6.30 3.91 26.28
N ASN A 211 -6.71 3.45 27.47
CA ASN A 211 -5.96 3.71 28.70
C ASN A 211 -4.60 2.99 28.67
N TYR A 212 -3.51 3.77 28.79
CA TYR A 212 -2.15 3.25 28.82
C TYR A 212 -1.89 2.32 30.01
N ASP A 213 -2.49 2.60 31.17
CA ASP A 213 -2.27 1.83 32.39
C ASP A 213 -2.72 0.36 32.24
N ASN A 214 -3.77 0.14 31.45
CA ASN A 214 -4.27 -1.19 31.11
C ASN A 214 -3.27 -1.98 30.23
N ILE A 215 -2.47 -1.29 29.42
CA ILE A 215 -1.47 -1.92 28.54
C ILE A 215 -0.20 -2.27 29.33
N ILE A 216 0.24 -1.39 30.23
CA ILE A 216 1.43 -1.67 31.03
C ILE A 216 1.18 -2.79 32.03
N ALA A 217 0.01 -2.84 32.66
CA ALA A 217 -0.36 -3.89 33.62
C ALA A 217 -0.47 -5.29 32.97
N ASN A 218 -0.61 -5.34 31.65
CA ASN A 218 -0.62 -6.57 30.88
C ASN A 218 0.82 -6.92 30.47
N ASP A 219 1.53 -7.67 31.31
CA ASP A 219 2.99 -7.83 31.17
C ASP A 219 3.43 -8.62 29.93
N ARG A 220 2.60 -9.54 29.39
CA ARG A 220 2.93 -10.36 28.19
C ARG A 220 1.70 -10.86 27.41
N GLY A 221 0.51 -10.34 27.68
CA GLY A 221 -0.72 -10.87 27.12
C GLY A 221 -1.13 -10.26 25.79
N LYS A 222 -1.99 -11.00 25.10
CA LYS A 222 -2.80 -10.48 24.00
C LYS A 222 -3.74 -9.40 24.55
N LEU A 223 -3.76 -8.24 23.91
CA LEU A 223 -4.69 -7.16 24.17
C LEU A 223 -5.74 -7.18 23.07
N ILE A 224 -7.02 -7.28 23.43
CA ILE A 224 -8.10 -7.13 22.46
C ILE A 224 -8.63 -5.70 22.53
N LEU A 225 -8.60 -4.99 21.40
CA LEU A 225 -9.05 -3.63 21.27
C LEU A 225 -10.03 -3.57 20.08
N ASP A 226 -11.33 -3.42 20.40
CA ASP A 226 -12.44 -3.47 19.44
C ASP A 226 -12.38 -4.65 18.45
N GLY A 227 -12.10 -5.85 18.97
CA GLY A 227 -12.02 -7.07 18.16
C GLY A 227 -10.70 -7.25 17.40
N ALA A 228 -9.78 -6.28 17.44
CA ALA A 228 -8.42 -6.45 16.95
C ALA A 228 -7.50 -6.94 18.07
N GLU A 229 -6.77 -8.02 17.82
CA GLU A 229 -5.81 -8.60 18.76
C GLU A 229 -4.42 -7.97 18.57
N PHE A 230 -3.86 -7.45 19.65
CA PHE A 230 -2.51 -6.87 19.72
C PHE A 230 -1.64 -7.72 20.63
N THR A 231 -0.38 -7.89 20.25
CA THR A 231 0.65 -8.49 21.10
C THR A 231 1.59 -7.40 21.60
N LYS A 232 1.73 -7.25 22.91
CA LYS A 232 2.74 -6.36 23.48
C LYS A 232 4.12 -6.99 23.33
N ILE A 233 4.96 -6.40 22.48
CA ILE A 233 6.29 -6.95 22.18
C ILE A 233 7.38 -6.37 23.07
N GLY A 234 7.15 -5.22 23.69
CA GLY A 234 8.14 -4.59 24.55
C GLY A 234 7.84 -3.14 24.93
N MET A 235 8.83 -2.51 25.52
CA MET A 235 8.79 -1.12 25.97
C MET A 235 10.01 -0.35 25.47
N LEU A 236 9.80 0.89 25.06
CA LEU A 236 10.84 1.87 24.75
C LEU A 236 10.70 3.06 25.71
N GLY A 237 11.38 3.01 26.85
CA GLY A 237 11.10 3.92 27.96
C GLY A 237 9.64 3.77 28.42
N HIS A 238 8.85 4.83 28.30
CA HIS A 238 7.42 4.87 28.64
C HIS A 238 6.50 4.63 27.42
N ILE A 239 7.03 4.11 26.32
CA ILE A 239 6.28 3.82 25.10
C ILE A 239 6.13 2.31 24.98
N ALA A 240 4.89 1.82 25.01
CA ALA A 240 4.58 0.43 24.72
C ALA A 240 4.64 0.17 23.22
N LEU A 241 5.23 -0.97 22.86
CA LEU A 241 5.32 -1.48 21.49
C LEU A 241 4.28 -2.60 21.31
N LEU A 242 3.36 -2.42 20.37
CA LEU A 242 2.20 -3.28 20.15
C LEU A 242 2.15 -3.77 18.71
N GLU A 243 2.19 -5.08 18.49
CA GLU A 243 2.10 -5.67 17.17
C GLU A 243 0.66 -6.10 16.86
N ASN A 244 0.16 -5.72 15.67
CA ASN A 244 -1.08 -6.24 15.08
C ASN A 244 -0.86 -6.45 13.58
N ASN A 245 -1.12 -7.65 13.06
CA ASN A 245 -0.97 -7.99 11.63
C ASN A 245 0.39 -7.59 11.02
N ASN A 246 1.50 -7.82 11.74
CA ASN A 246 2.86 -7.43 11.36
C ASN A 246 3.11 -5.91 11.26
N ILE A 247 2.20 -5.09 11.78
CA ILE A 247 2.37 -3.65 11.92
C ILE A 247 2.69 -3.37 13.39
N LEU A 248 3.79 -2.68 13.62
CA LEU A 248 4.21 -2.26 14.93
C LEU A 248 3.67 -0.87 15.24
N TYR A 249 2.76 -0.82 16.20
CA TYR A 249 2.19 0.38 16.77
C TYR A 249 2.93 0.79 18.04
N THR A 250 2.87 2.07 18.36
CA THR A 250 3.38 2.63 19.61
C THR A 250 2.24 3.20 20.44
N LYS A 251 2.31 3.07 21.76
CA LYS A 251 1.37 3.71 22.69
C LYS A 251 2.12 4.29 23.89
N GLY A 252 2.04 5.60 24.07
CA GLY A 252 2.42 6.29 25.30
C GLY A 252 1.17 6.75 26.07
N ASN A 253 1.36 7.50 27.15
CA ASN A 253 0.26 7.93 28.03
C ASN A 253 -0.86 8.65 27.26
N SER A 254 -0.52 9.62 26.41
CA SER A 254 -1.46 10.50 25.68
C SER A 254 -1.31 10.47 24.16
N SER A 255 -0.52 9.53 23.63
CA SER A 255 -0.28 9.44 22.19
C SER A 255 -0.17 8.00 21.71
N ALA A 256 -0.57 7.74 20.48
CA ALA A 256 -0.30 6.48 19.79
C ALA A 256 0.39 6.73 18.45
N GLY A 257 0.91 5.67 17.84
CA GLY A 257 1.71 5.80 16.65
C GLY A 257 1.92 4.51 15.90
N VAL A 258 2.68 4.60 14.81
CA VAL A 258 3.11 3.46 13.99
C VAL A 258 4.56 3.66 13.59
N THR A 259 5.36 2.60 13.65
CA THR A 259 6.79 2.69 13.34
C THR A 259 7.02 2.84 11.84
N SER A 260 8.03 3.63 11.48
CA SER A 260 8.42 3.80 10.07
C SER A 260 8.94 2.52 9.46
N GLU A 261 9.58 1.66 10.25
CA GLU A 261 10.04 0.35 9.79
C GLU A 261 8.87 -0.53 9.33
N SER A 262 7.78 -0.62 10.12
CA SER A 262 6.60 -1.37 9.70
C SER A 262 5.92 -0.76 8.47
N LEU A 263 5.87 0.56 8.37
CA LEU A 263 5.34 1.23 7.18
C LEU A 263 6.20 0.96 5.95
N LEU A 264 7.53 1.01 6.07
CA LEU A 264 8.46 0.68 5.00
C LEU A 264 8.29 -0.76 4.53
N ASN A 265 8.21 -1.71 5.47
CA ASN A 265 7.99 -3.13 5.16
C ASN A 265 6.67 -3.33 4.43
N LEU A 266 5.61 -2.64 4.86
CA LEU A 266 4.32 -2.68 4.20
C LEU A 266 4.38 -2.09 2.78
N ILE A 267 5.04 -0.95 2.60
CA ILE A 267 5.25 -0.31 1.29
C ILE A 267 6.09 -1.21 0.36
N ASN A 268 7.12 -1.88 0.88
CA ASN A 268 7.90 -2.85 0.11
C ASN A 268 7.06 -4.03 -0.36
N LYS A 269 6.25 -4.61 0.55
CA LYS A 269 5.30 -5.68 0.21
C LYS A 269 4.33 -5.23 -0.87
N LEU A 270 3.79 -4.01 -0.78
CA LEU A 270 2.93 -3.43 -1.83
C LEU A 270 3.63 -3.43 -3.20
N MET A 271 4.85 -2.90 -3.27
CA MET A 271 5.60 -2.83 -4.53
C MET A 271 5.90 -4.24 -5.08
N ILE A 272 6.29 -5.18 -4.22
CA ILE A 272 6.56 -6.57 -4.59
C ILE A 272 5.31 -7.23 -5.13
N SER A 273 4.17 -7.16 -4.42
CA SER A 273 2.92 -7.78 -4.85
C SER A 273 2.43 -7.22 -6.19
N ILE A 274 2.57 -5.91 -6.42
CA ILE A 274 2.28 -5.29 -7.72
C ILE A 274 3.19 -5.87 -8.81
N LEU A 275 4.50 -5.87 -8.59
CA LEU A 275 5.47 -6.33 -9.59
C LEU A 275 5.35 -7.81 -9.89
N GLU A 276 5.17 -8.66 -8.87
CA GLU A 276 4.94 -10.09 -9.03
C GLU A 276 3.65 -10.36 -9.79
N ASN A 277 2.58 -9.63 -9.51
CA ASN A 277 1.34 -9.78 -10.25
C ASN A 277 1.48 -9.38 -11.73
N ILE A 278 2.22 -8.30 -12.02
CA ILE A 278 2.53 -7.89 -13.39
C ILE A 278 3.33 -8.99 -14.10
N ILE A 279 4.38 -9.49 -13.46
CA ILE A 279 5.25 -10.52 -14.03
C ILE A 279 4.50 -11.84 -14.27
N LEU A 280 3.58 -12.19 -13.36
CA LEU A 280 2.79 -13.42 -13.46
C LEU A 280 1.76 -13.37 -14.59
N ASN A 281 1.05 -12.24 -14.73
CA ASN A 281 -0.10 -12.16 -15.61
C ASN A 281 0.23 -11.67 -17.02
N VAL A 282 1.42 -11.13 -17.25
CA VAL A 282 1.74 -10.51 -18.53
C VAL A 282 3.06 -11.02 -19.07
N LYS A 283 3.07 -11.46 -20.33
CA LYS A 283 4.27 -12.02 -20.97
C LYS A 283 5.18 -10.91 -21.49
N ASP A 284 6.47 -11.24 -21.66
CA ASP A 284 7.54 -10.33 -22.09
C ASP A 284 7.23 -9.52 -23.37
N TYR A 285 6.40 -10.05 -24.29
CA TYR A 285 6.03 -9.38 -25.54
C TYR A 285 4.73 -8.56 -25.46
N GLU A 286 3.98 -8.63 -24.35
CA GLU A 286 2.67 -7.97 -24.18
C GLU A 286 2.78 -6.61 -23.45
N ILE A 287 3.90 -6.36 -22.75
CA ILE A 287 4.26 -5.05 -22.17
C ILE A 287 5.62 -4.61 -22.71
N THR A 288 5.68 -3.35 -23.16
CA THR A 288 6.92 -2.73 -23.64
C THR A 288 8.03 -2.64 -22.58
N LYS A 289 7.71 -2.89 -21.30
CA LYS A 289 8.56 -2.63 -20.13
C LYS A 289 8.83 -3.83 -19.22
N PHE A 290 8.50 -5.06 -19.64
CA PHE A 290 8.61 -6.25 -18.78
C PHE A 290 10.01 -6.48 -18.17
N GLY A 291 11.07 -6.26 -18.97
CA GLY A 291 12.45 -6.38 -18.50
C GLY A 291 12.82 -5.38 -17.40
N GLU A 292 12.21 -4.19 -17.39
CA GLU A 292 12.44 -3.20 -16.33
C GLU A 292 11.73 -3.58 -15.03
N TYR A 293 10.53 -4.17 -15.08
CA TYR A 293 9.83 -4.64 -13.88
C TYR A 293 10.59 -5.75 -13.14
N ASN A 294 11.22 -6.68 -13.87
CA ASN A 294 12.09 -7.69 -13.26
C ASN A 294 13.30 -7.06 -12.56
N LYS A 295 13.93 -6.04 -13.16
CA LYS A 295 15.03 -5.30 -12.53
C LYS A 295 14.57 -4.58 -11.26
N LEU A 296 13.39 -3.96 -11.28
CA LEU A 296 12.83 -3.27 -10.12
C LEU A 296 12.50 -4.27 -8.99
N LEU A 297 11.92 -5.43 -9.31
CA LEU A 297 11.62 -6.46 -8.33
C LEU A 297 12.89 -6.98 -7.65
N ALA A 298 13.93 -7.26 -8.45
CA ALA A 298 15.23 -7.68 -7.93
C ALA A 298 15.86 -6.61 -7.03
N ALA A 299 15.73 -5.32 -7.40
CA ALA A 299 16.24 -4.21 -6.60
C ALA A 299 15.55 -4.08 -5.24
N ILE A 300 14.24 -4.32 -5.16
CA ILE A 300 13.50 -4.26 -3.90
C ILE A 300 13.85 -5.47 -3.02
N LYS A 301 13.83 -6.69 -3.56
CA LYS A 301 14.12 -7.93 -2.82
C LYS A 301 15.56 -8.03 -2.30
N LYS A 302 16.52 -7.34 -2.93
CA LYS A 302 17.91 -7.29 -2.45
C LYS A 302 18.06 -6.52 -1.14
N ASN A 303 17.08 -5.70 -0.77
CA ASN A 303 17.09 -4.83 0.39
C ASN A 303 16.18 -5.32 1.54
N GLU A 304 15.65 -6.55 1.45
CA GLU A 304 15.08 -7.30 2.58
C GLU A 304 16.17 -8.02 3.37
#